data_AF-A0A1C6IGL0-F1
#
_entry.id   AF-A0A1C6IGL0-F1
#
_cell.length_a   1.000
_cell.length_b   1.000
_cell.length_c   1.000
_cell.angle_alpha   90.00
_cell.angle_beta   90.00
_cell.angle_gamma   90.00
#
_symmetry.space_group_name_H-M   'P 1'
#
loop_
_entity.id
_entity.type
_entity.pdbx_description
1 polymer ?
#
loop_
_entity_poly.entity_id
_entity_poly.type
_entity_poly.pdbx_seq_one_letter_code
_entity_poly.pdbx_strand_id
1 'polypeptide(L)'
;MAVIGHNPGGGRILTPHCPAGPAVRLVQAADSFSEAVFIAKEIGRMTGGVDMLEAQALGHERTVRAFSDIAVLCRTHRQLELVEKCLRHDDIPCLVTGREDFLDDPAVRGALGFLRSLVVPADNAALESALRLLWNCPADLIQKAQTLCQKMGTLDSAALQEAVRGHGILENWLDRTEVWLPLVQTETPRKLVEQWEEQYGTSPALERLRNTAVFHEDFDSLWDALVLGQEADLRRASGKHWASGAVRLMTLHGAKGLEFPAVFLAGLSAGAMPLESPGRPADAEEERRLFFVGLTRAREELILTAAPEFSPFLRELPETVVRETTGRRREAEQLRLF
;
A
#
# COMPACT_ATOMS: atom_id res chain seq x y z
N MET A 1 -28.32 2.45 -4.40
CA MET A 1 -27.21 3.32 -4.86
C MET A 1 -26.95 4.43 -3.85
N ALA A 2 -26.48 4.09 -2.65
CA ALA A 2 -26.43 5.09 -1.58
C ALA A 2 -25.20 6.00 -1.72
N VAL A 3 -23.99 5.44 -1.82
CA VAL A 3 -22.79 6.24 -1.62
C VAL A 3 -22.38 7.06 -2.85
N ILE A 4 -22.22 6.44 -4.02
CA ILE A 4 -21.73 7.16 -5.23
C ILE A 4 -22.71 8.25 -5.73
N GLY A 5 -23.99 8.17 -5.35
CA GLY A 5 -25.00 9.16 -5.73
C GLY A 5 -24.81 10.54 -5.09
N HIS A 6 -23.95 10.66 -4.08
CA HIS A 6 -23.60 11.95 -3.48
C HIS A 6 -22.61 12.77 -4.31
N ASN A 7 -21.96 12.16 -5.33
CA ASN A 7 -21.10 12.90 -6.26
C ASN A 7 -21.94 13.59 -7.36
N PRO A 8 -21.49 14.75 -7.86
CA PRO A 8 -22.06 15.35 -9.07
C PRO A 8 -21.76 14.48 -10.30
N GLY A 9 -22.62 14.54 -11.32
CA GLY A 9 -22.41 13.80 -12.58
C GLY A 9 -23.63 13.10 -13.19
N GLY A 10 -24.81 13.28 -12.58
CA GLY A 10 -26.07 12.73 -13.07
C GLY A 10 -26.30 11.27 -12.66
N GLY A 11 -27.58 10.88 -12.55
CA GLY A 11 -27.96 9.54 -12.12
C GLY A 11 -27.71 8.50 -13.21
N ARG A 12 -26.99 7.42 -12.86
CA ARG A 12 -26.97 6.18 -13.65
C ARG A 12 -27.75 5.12 -12.89
N ILE A 13 -28.46 4.24 -13.59
CA ILE A 13 -29.21 3.15 -12.96
C ILE A 13 -28.40 1.86 -13.12
N LEU A 14 -28.15 1.17 -12.01
CA LEU A 14 -27.56 -0.16 -11.95
C LEU A 14 -28.59 -1.06 -11.27
N THR A 15 -29.03 -2.07 -12.01
CA THR A 15 -30.03 -3.03 -11.54
C THR A 15 -29.32 -4.34 -11.16
N PRO A 16 -29.48 -4.83 -9.93
CA PRO A 16 -28.92 -6.12 -9.55
C PRO A 16 -29.63 -7.25 -10.32
N HIS A 17 -28.86 -8.18 -10.88
CA HIS A 17 -29.39 -9.38 -11.55
C HIS A 17 -29.27 -10.64 -10.66
N CYS A 18 -28.50 -10.56 -9.57
CA CYS A 18 -28.38 -11.64 -8.60
C CYS A 18 -29.39 -11.43 -7.45
N PRO A 19 -29.83 -12.52 -6.79
CA PRO A 19 -30.64 -12.42 -5.58
C PRO A 19 -29.87 -11.71 -4.46
N ALA A 20 -30.59 -11.23 -3.45
CA ALA A 20 -29.97 -10.62 -2.28
C ALA A 20 -29.09 -11.65 -1.54
N GLY A 21 -27.82 -11.29 -1.35
CA GLY A 21 -26.87 -12.05 -0.54
C GLY A 21 -26.94 -11.68 0.96
N PRO A 22 -25.96 -12.12 1.76
CA PRO A 22 -25.85 -11.71 3.16
C PRO A 22 -25.76 -10.17 3.28
N ALA A 23 -26.29 -9.64 4.39
CA ALA A 23 -26.23 -8.20 4.64
C ALA A 23 -24.78 -7.73 4.77
N VAL A 24 -24.49 -6.56 4.20
CA VAL A 24 -23.19 -5.89 4.38
C VAL A 24 -23.01 -5.59 5.87
N ARG A 25 -21.83 -5.91 6.40
CA ARG A 25 -21.50 -5.68 7.82
C ARG A 25 -20.55 -4.50 7.95
N LEU A 26 -20.77 -3.66 8.95
CA LEU A 26 -19.86 -2.60 9.37
C LEU A 26 -19.42 -2.86 10.80
N VAL A 27 -18.13 -3.13 10.98
CA VAL A 27 -17.53 -3.51 12.25
C VAL A 27 -16.67 -2.36 12.76
N GLN A 28 -16.99 -1.88 13.95
CA GLN A 28 -16.20 -0.86 14.64
C GLN A 28 -15.23 -1.53 15.62
N ALA A 29 -13.95 -1.25 15.44
CA ALA A 29 -12.90 -1.67 16.36
C ALA A 29 -12.40 -0.51 17.24
N ALA A 30 -11.84 -0.86 18.40
CA ALA A 30 -11.32 0.11 19.36
C ALA A 30 -10.07 0.84 18.87
N ASP A 31 -9.22 0.14 18.11
CA ASP A 31 -7.98 0.65 17.53
C ASP A 31 -7.60 -0.18 16.28
N SER A 32 -6.58 0.26 15.54
CA SER A 32 -6.12 -0.40 14.30
C SER A 32 -5.58 -1.81 14.53
N PHE A 33 -5.09 -2.13 15.73
CA PHE A 33 -4.63 -3.48 16.05
C PHE A 33 -5.81 -4.43 16.29
N SER A 34 -6.81 -3.98 17.05
CA SER A 34 -8.07 -4.68 17.28
C SER A 34 -8.83 -4.93 15.98
N GLU A 35 -8.77 -3.98 15.04
CA GLU A 35 -9.28 -4.14 13.67
C GLU A 35 -8.56 -5.27 12.94
N ALA A 36 -7.23 -5.26 12.93
CA ALA A 36 -6.44 -6.30 12.27
C ALA A 36 -6.67 -7.69 12.87
N VAL A 37 -6.78 -7.79 14.20
CA VAL A 37 -7.12 -9.04 14.91
C VAL A 37 -8.51 -9.52 14.50
N PHE A 38 -9.50 -8.63 14.43
CA PHE A 38 -10.84 -8.99 13.99
C PHE A 38 -10.83 -9.55 12.56
N ILE A 39 -10.14 -8.88 11.63
CA ILE A 39 -10.03 -9.35 10.24
C ILE A 39 -9.41 -10.74 10.19
N ALA A 40 -8.29 -10.97 10.88
CA ALA A 40 -7.62 -12.27 10.89
C ALA A 40 -8.53 -13.38 11.46
N LYS A 41 -9.20 -13.12 12.59
CA LYS A 41 -10.14 -14.09 13.20
C LYS A 41 -11.36 -14.36 12.33
N GLU A 42 -11.91 -13.35 11.66
CA GLU A 42 -13.05 -13.54 10.76
C GLU A 42 -12.65 -14.37 9.53
N ILE A 43 -11.46 -14.12 8.96
CA ILE A 43 -10.92 -14.91 7.85
C ILE A 43 -10.67 -16.36 8.25
N GLY A 44 -10.08 -16.59 9.44
CA GLY A 44 -9.95 -17.93 10.00
C GLY A 44 -11.29 -18.64 10.08
N ARG A 45 -12.32 -17.95 10.60
CA ARG A 45 -13.69 -18.49 10.69
C ARG A 45 -14.30 -18.79 9.31
N MET A 46 -14.12 -17.92 8.32
CA MET A 46 -14.62 -18.11 6.95
C MET A 46 -13.98 -19.30 6.24
N THR A 47 -12.74 -19.64 6.59
CA THR A 47 -11.97 -20.73 5.97
C THR A 47 -12.06 -22.05 6.75
N GLY A 48 -12.94 -22.12 7.77
CA GLY A 48 -13.17 -23.32 8.56
C GLY A 48 -12.22 -23.50 9.76
N GLY A 49 -11.39 -22.50 10.05
CA GLY A 49 -10.63 -22.39 11.29
C GLY A 49 -11.55 -21.95 12.42
N VAL A 50 -12.17 -22.91 13.11
CA VAL A 50 -12.88 -22.64 14.36
C VAL A 50 -12.43 -23.63 15.43
N ASP A 51 -12.12 -23.08 16.60
CA ASP A 51 -12.23 -23.80 17.87
C ASP A 51 -13.61 -24.50 17.92
N MET A 52 -13.63 -25.79 18.23
CA MET A 52 -14.85 -26.63 18.26
C MET A 52 -16.00 -26.03 19.10
N LEU A 53 -15.73 -25.08 19.98
CA LEU A 53 -16.68 -24.47 20.89
C LEU A 53 -17.60 -23.41 20.24
N GLU A 54 -17.19 -22.73 19.17
CA GLU A 54 -18.03 -21.72 18.50
C GLU A 54 -18.94 -22.30 17.40
N ALA A 55 -18.60 -23.48 16.87
CA ALA A 55 -19.36 -24.17 15.83
C ALA A 55 -20.78 -24.57 16.25
N GLN A 56 -21.06 -24.64 17.56
CA GLN A 56 -22.39 -25.00 18.08
C GLN A 56 -23.31 -23.80 18.32
N ALA A 57 -22.79 -22.56 18.37
CA ALA A 57 -23.56 -21.37 18.74
C ALA A 57 -24.19 -20.62 17.55
N LEU A 58 -23.73 -20.89 16.33
CA LEU A 58 -24.17 -20.20 15.12
C LEU A 58 -24.76 -21.23 14.16
N GLY A 59 -26.09 -21.16 13.97
CA GLY A 59 -26.87 -22.06 13.14
C GLY A 59 -26.26 -22.31 11.76
N HIS A 60 -26.57 -23.50 11.23
CA HIS A 60 -26.13 -24.03 9.95
C HIS A 60 -26.29 -23.03 8.79
N GLU A 61 -25.38 -23.11 7.80
CA GLU A 61 -25.28 -22.35 6.53
C GLU A 61 -24.21 -21.24 6.43
N ARG A 62 -22.98 -21.45 6.91
CA ARG A 62 -21.83 -20.69 6.40
C ARG A 62 -21.01 -21.53 5.43
N THR A 63 -20.89 -21.07 4.19
CA THR A 63 -20.05 -21.68 3.17
C THR A 63 -18.58 -21.51 3.55
N VAL A 64 -17.86 -22.63 3.69
CA VAL A 64 -16.41 -22.60 3.88
C VAL A 64 -15.77 -22.06 2.61
N ARG A 65 -14.94 -21.02 2.72
CA ARG A 65 -14.28 -20.35 1.60
C ARG A 65 -12.81 -20.77 1.50
N ALA A 66 -12.25 -20.76 0.29
CA ALA A 66 -10.80 -20.86 0.14
C ALA A 66 -10.15 -19.51 0.48
N PHE A 67 -8.90 -19.52 0.96
CA PHE A 67 -8.16 -18.26 1.21
C PHE A 67 -8.07 -17.38 -0.04
N SER A 68 -7.97 -17.98 -1.23
CA SER A 68 -7.94 -17.26 -2.51
C SER A 68 -9.24 -16.51 -2.86
N ASP A 69 -10.35 -16.84 -2.20
CA ASP A 69 -11.66 -16.21 -2.41
C ASP A 69 -11.81 -14.92 -1.59
N ILE A 70 -10.83 -14.62 -0.73
CA ILE A 70 -10.87 -13.53 0.23
C ILE A 70 -9.84 -12.48 -0.15
N ALA A 71 -10.29 -11.21 -0.19
CA ALA A 71 -9.42 -10.05 -0.31
C ALA A 71 -9.62 -9.06 0.85
N VAL A 72 -8.53 -8.45 1.30
CA VAL A 72 -8.54 -7.30 2.20
C VAL A 72 -8.04 -6.08 1.44
N LEU A 73 -8.88 -5.06 1.37
CA LEU A 73 -8.68 -3.83 0.64
C LEU A 73 -8.53 -2.67 1.63
N CYS A 74 -7.58 -1.77 1.38
CA CYS A 74 -7.38 -0.56 2.19
C CYS A 74 -7.06 0.66 1.30
N ARG A 75 -6.95 1.85 1.89
CA ARG A 75 -6.54 3.05 1.13
C ARG A 75 -5.02 3.12 0.94
N THR A 76 -4.23 2.73 1.94
CA THR A 76 -2.76 2.83 1.92
C THR A 76 -2.08 1.53 2.36
N HIS A 77 -0.92 1.20 1.80
CA HIS A 77 -0.20 -0.04 2.11
C HIS A 77 0.16 -0.19 3.59
N ARG A 78 0.50 0.91 4.26
CA ARG A 78 0.80 0.93 5.71
C ARG A 78 -0.32 0.32 6.55
N GLN A 79 -1.59 0.46 6.15
CA GLN A 79 -2.73 -0.15 6.85
C GLN A 79 -2.72 -1.68 6.76
N LEU A 80 -2.16 -2.26 5.69
CA LEU A 80 -2.09 -3.72 5.50
C LEU A 80 -1.00 -4.37 6.36
N GLU A 81 0.02 -3.63 6.79
CA GLU A 81 1.14 -4.22 7.57
C GLU A 81 0.66 -4.86 8.88
N LEU A 82 -0.30 -4.23 9.57
CA LEU A 82 -0.86 -4.78 10.80
C LEU A 82 -1.72 -6.02 10.50
N VAL A 83 -2.54 -5.95 9.46
CA VAL A 83 -3.37 -7.08 9.02
C VAL A 83 -2.50 -8.26 8.61
N GLU A 84 -1.44 -8.03 7.84
CA GLU A 84 -0.47 -9.04 7.44
C GLU A 84 0.21 -9.70 8.64
N LYS A 85 0.65 -8.91 9.63
CA LYS A 85 1.24 -9.43 10.87
C LYS A 85 0.26 -10.33 11.62
N CYS A 86 -1.01 -9.92 11.74
CA CYS A 86 -2.05 -10.72 12.39
C CYS A 86 -2.39 -12.00 11.62
N LEU A 87 -2.45 -11.95 10.28
CA LEU A 87 -2.69 -13.13 9.45
C LEU A 87 -1.54 -14.13 9.56
N ARG A 88 -0.29 -13.66 9.50
CA ARG A 88 0.90 -14.50 9.69
C ARG A 88 0.96 -15.12 11.09
N HIS A 89 0.57 -14.36 12.12
CA HIS A 89 0.50 -14.88 13.50
C HIS A 89 -0.50 -16.04 13.63
N ASP A 90 -1.60 -15.99 12.90
CA ASP A 90 -2.65 -17.01 12.90
C ASP A 90 -2.43 -18.09 11.81
N ASP A 91 -1.22 -18.19 11.25
CA ASP A 91 -0.85 -19.13 10.17
C ASP A 91 -1.75 -19.06 8.92
N ILE A 92 -2.35 -17.89 8.66
CA ILE A 92 -3.19 -17.66 7.48
C ILE A 92 -2.29 -17.18 6.32
N PRO A 93 -2.23 -17.91 5.18
CA PRO A 93 -1.43 -17.51 4.05
C PRO A 93 -1.99 -16.23 3.41
N CYS A 94 -1.15 -15.21 3.26
CA CYS A 94 -1.52 -13.94 2.64
C CYS A 94 -0.50 -13.46 1.61
N LEU A 95 -0.98 -12.81 0.56
CA LEU A 95 -0.19 -12.21 -0.52
C LEU A 95 -0.50 -10.71 -0.58
N VAL A 96 0.50 -9.86 -0.37
CA VAL A 96 0.36 -8.41 -0.57
C VAL A 96 0.56 -8.08 -2.04
N THR A 97 -0.52 -7.76 -2.74
CA THR A 97 -0.51 -7.32 -4.15
C THR A 97 -0.29 -5.80 -4.20
N GLY A 98 0.66 -5.35 -5.00
CA GLY A 98 1.10 -3.94 -5.04
C GLY A 98 2.34 -3.66 -4.18
N ARG A 99 2.72 -4.60 -3.29
CA ARG A 99 4.06 -4.64 -2.72
C ARG A 99 5.06 -5.19 -3.75
N GLU A 100 6.04 -4.36 -4.10
CA GLU A 100 7.44 -4.71 -3.79
C GLU A 100 7.93 -6.11 -4.18
N ASP A 101 7.98 -6.42 -5.48
CA ASP A 101 9.10 -7.25 -5.98
C ASP A 101 10.20 -6.37 -6.57
N PHE A 102 9.84 -5.20 -7.11
CA PHE A 102 10.78 -4.38 -7.88
C PHE A 102 11.45 -3.26 -7.07
N LEU A 103 10.81 -2.75 -6.02
CA LEU A 103 11.44 -1.77 -5.12
C LEU A 103 12.44 -2.43 -4.17
N ASP A 104 12.36 -3.74 -3.97
CA ASP A 104 13.38 -4.52 -3.25
C ASP A 104 14.58 -4.84 -4.15
N ASP A 105 14.46 -4.65 -5.47
CA ASP A 105 15.53 -4.92 -6.42
C ASP A 105 16.74 -4.01 -6.14
N PRO A 106 17.94 -4.57 -5.94
CA PRO A 106 19.15 -3.80 -5.66
C PRO A 106 19.45 -2.70 -6.67
N ALA A 107 19.15 -2.91 -7.96
CA ALA A 107 19.39 -1.91 -9.00
C ALA A 107 18.43 -0.72 -8.86
N VAL A 108 17.16 -0.98 -8.55
CA VAL A 108 16.14 0.06 -8.32
C VAL A 108 16.46 0.84 -7.05
N ARG A 109 16.76 0.15 -5.94
CA ARG A 109 17.14 0.78 -4.67
C ARG A 109 18.40 1.62 -4.79
N GLY A 110 19.41 1.09 -5.49
CA GLY A 110 20.65 1.81 -5.75
C GLY A 110 20.41 3.08 -6.55
N ALA A 111 19.66 2.99 -7.65
CA ALA A 111 19.33 4.14 -8.51
C ALA A 111 18.52 5.20 -7.76
N LEU A 112 17.42 4.81 -7.11
CA LEU A 112 16.58 5.73 -6.34
C LEU A 112 17.34 6.37 -5.17
N GLY A 113 18.14 5.58 -4.44
CA GLY A 113 18.99 6.11 -3.37
C GLY A 113 20.02 7.12 -3.88
N PHE A 114 20.61 6.87 -5.06
CA PHE A 114 21.56 7.80 -5.67
C PHE A 114 20.87 9.10 -6.06
N LEU A 115 19.77 9.03 -6.83
CA LEU A 115 19.01 10.22 -7.25
C LEU A 115 18.51 11.01 -6.04
N ARG A 116 18.02 10.34 -4.99
CA ARG A 116 17.60 10.99 -3.74
C ARG A 116 18.75 11.70 -3.04
N SER A 117 19.94 11.10 -3.00
CA SER A 117 21.11 11.73 -2.39
C SER A 117 21.58 12.99 -3.14
N LEU A 118 21.23 13.14 -4.43
CA LEU A 118 21.50 14.36 -5.20
C LEU A 118 20.52 15.49 -4.86
N VAL A 119 19.25 15.16 -4.65
CA VAL A 119 18.20 16.13 -4.26
C VAL A 119 18.36 16.54 -2.79
N VAL A 120 18.63 15.56 -1.91
CA VAL A 120 18.78 15.75 -0.47
C VAL A 120 20.13 15.17 -0.03
N PRO A 121 21.23 15.93 -0.13
CA PRO A 121 22.57 15.47 0.26
C PRO A 121 22.70 15.06 1.73
N ALA A 122 21.81 15.55 2.60
CA ALA A 122 21.77 15.17 4.01
C ALA A 122 21.07 13.83 4.30
N ASP A 123 20.47 13.18 3.28
CA ASP A 123 19.81 11.87 3.43
C ASP A 123 20.85 10.74 3.45
N ASN A 124 21.34 10.45 4.65
CA ASN A 124 22.36 9.43 4.88
C ASN A 124 21.94 8.02 4.44
N ALA A 125 20.65 7.69 4.54
CA ALA A 125 20.14 6.36 4.20
C ALA A 125 20.09 6.16 2.68
N ALA A 126 19.69 7.20 1.95
CA ALA A 126 19.74 7.21 0.48
C ALA A 126 21.18 7.10 -0.03
N LEU A 127 22.10 7.90 0.53
CA LEU A 127 23.52 7.87 0.17
C LEU A 127 24.18 6.51 0.48
N GLU A 128 23.90 5.94 1.65
CA GLU A 128 24.40 4.60 2.01
C GLU A 128 23.90 3.53 1.04
N SER A 129 22.60 3.55 0.73
CA SER A 129 22.00 2.59 -0.20
C SER A 129 22.63 2.70 -1.59
N ALA A 130 22.85 3.92 -2.08
CA ALA A 130 23.51 4.17 -3.36
C ALA A 130 24.94 3.61 -3.38
N LEU A 131 25.78 4.04 -2.44
CA LEU A 131 27.20 3.67 -2.36
C LEU A 131 27.38 2.16 -2.16
N ARG A 132 26.55 1.54 -1.32
CA ARG A 132 26.60 0.09 -1.09
C ARG A 132 26.16 -0.69 -2.32
N LEU A 133 25.03 -0.34 -2.94
CA LEU A 133 24.43 -1.17 -3.99
C LEU A 133 25.05 -0.95 -5.37
N LEU A 134 25.43 0.28 -5.71
CA LEU A 134 25.97 0.61 -7.04
C LEU A 134 27.49 0.55 -7.13
N TRP A 135 28.21 0.85 -6.04
CA TRP A 135 29.67 0.88 -6.01
C TRP A 135 30.30 -0.19 -5.12
N ASN A 136 29.49 -1.00 -4.40
CA ASN A 136 29.99 -1.95 -3.41
C ASN A 136 30.96 -1.29 -2.40
N CYS A 137 30.63 -0.06 -2.00
CA CYS A 137 31.50 0.78 -1.19
C CYS A 137 31.64 0.24 0.25
N PRO A 138 32.86 0.11 0.79
CA PRO A 138 33.10 -0.23 2.19
C PRO A 138 32.46 0.74 3.19
N ALA A 139 32.08 0.23 4.37
CA ALA A 139 31.35 0.99 5.38
C ALA A 139 32.11 2.23 5.91
N ASP A 140 33.45 2.16 6.00
CA ASP A 140 34.30 3.28 6.41
C ASP A 140 34.27 4.44 5.40
N LEU A 141 34.27 4.13 4.10
CA LEU A 141 34.16 5.12 3.04
C LEU A 141 32.75 5.70 2.93
N ILE A 142 31.71 4.89 3.16
CA ILE A 142 30.32 5.37 3.26
C ILE A 142 30.19 6.39 4.40
N GLN A 143 30.71 6.07 5.58
CA GLN A 143 30.67 6.97 6.74
C GLN A 143 31.42 8.28 6.46
N LYS A 144 32.55 8.21 5.72
CA LYS A 144 33.29 9.39 5.27
C LYS A 144 32.44 10.24 4.33
N ALA A 145 31.80 9.64 3.33
CA ALA A 145 30.93 10.35 2.38
C ALA A 145 29.74 11.03 3.09
N GLN A 146 29.05 10.33 3.98
CA GLN A 146 27.96 10.89 4.79
C GLN A 146 28.42 12.11 5.61
N THR A 147 29.58 12.00 6.26
CA THR A 147 30.14 13.11 7.06
C THR A 147 30.48 14.32 6.18
N LEU A 148 30.95 14.09 4.96
CA LEU A 148 31.26 15.15 3.99
C LEU A 148 29.99 15.85 3.51
N CYS A 149 28.99 15.09 3.05
CA CYS A 149 27.72 15.63 2.57
C CYS A 149 26.97 16.40 3.68
N GLN A 150 26.98 15.89 4.91
CA GLN A 150 26.34 16.56 6.05
C GLN A 150 27.02 17.88 6.44
N LYS A 151 28.35 17.96 6.32
CA LYS A 151 29.11 19.18 6.66
C LYS A 151 28.97 20.28 5.60
N MET A 152 28.92 19.89 4.32
CA MET A 152 28.91 20.85 3.22
C MET A 152 27.50 21.33 2.87
N GLY A 153 26.46 20.55 3.13
CA GLY A 153 25.06 20.92 2.90
C GLY A 153 24.66 21.03 1.43
N THR A 154 25.62 21.31 0.55
CA THR A 154 25.50 21.30 -0.91
C THR A 154 26.61 20.42 -1.52
N LEU A 155 26.36 19.91 -2.72
CA LEU A 155 27.33 19.16 -3.51
C LEU A 155 28.22 20.13 -4.30
N ASP A 156 29.10 20.87 -3.62
CA ASP A 156 30.12 21.70 -4.27
C ASP A 156 31.29 20.84 -4.77
N SER A 157 31.49 20.79 -6.09
CA SER A 157 32.44 19.88 -6.74
C SER A 157 33.89 20.13 -6.33
N ALA A 158 34.33 21.38 -6.13
CA ALA A 158 35.73 21.68 -5.85
C ALA A 158 36.17 21.20 -4.45
N ALA A 159 35.35 21.45 -3.43
CA ALA A 159 35.64 21.03 -2.06
C ALA A 159 35.49 19.50 -1.89
N LEU A 160 34.52 18.91 -2.58
CA LEU A 160 34.33 17.45 -2.60
C LEU A 160 35.50 16.74 -3.28
N GLN A 161 35.97 17.24 -4.43
CA GLN A 161 37.09 16.64 -5.17
C GLN A 161 38.36 16.53 -4.31
N GLU A 162 38.69 17.57 -3.55
CA GLU A 162 39.84 17.53 -2.63
C GLU A 162 39.60 16.53 -1.47
N ALA A 163 38.38 16.48 -0.93
CA ALA A 163 38.05 15.63 0.22
C ALA A 163 38.00 14.12 -0.11
N VAL A 164 37.65 13.78 -1.35
CA VAL A 164 37.59 12.39 -1.84
C VAL A 164 38.88 11.92 -2.51
N ARG A 165 39.85 12.81 -2.75
CA ARG A 165 41.11 12.47 -3.42
C ARG A 165 41.81 11.29 -2.75
N GLY A 166 42.24 10.33 -3.57
CA GLY A 166 42.90 9.10 -3.12
C GLY A 166 41.92 7.99 -2.71
N HIS A 167 40.61 8.22 -2.80
CA HIS A 167 39.58 7.21 -2.59
C HIS A 167 38.85 6.91 -3.90
N GLY A 168 39.42 6.04 -4.74
CA GLY A 168 38.93 5.79 -6.11
C GLY A 168 37.43 5.48 -6.24
N ILE A 169 36.80 4.85 -5.23
CA ILE A 169 35.34 4.62 -5.23
C ILE A 169 34.57 5.95 -5.08
N LEU A 170 35.02 6.81 -4.16
CA LEU A 170 34.38 8.11 -3.92
C LEU A 170 34.66 9.11 -5.05
N GLU A 171 35.83 9.01 -5.69
CA GLU A 171 36.14 9.75 -6.92
C GLU A 171 35.15 9.36 -8.04
N ASN A 172 34.97 8.05 -8.31
CA ASN A 172 34.00 7.57 -9.29
C ASN A 172 32.54 7.95 -8.94
N TRP A 173 32.19 8.02 -7.66
CA TRP A 173 30.88 8.48 -7.22
C TRP A 173 30.69 9.98 -7.49
N LEU A 174 31.73 10.78 -7.24
CA LEU A 174 31.71 12.22 -7.49
C LEU A 174 31.59 12.53 -8.98
N ASP A 175 32.34 11.83 -9.83
CA ASP A 175 32.24 11.96 -11.30
C ASP A 175 30.81 11.72 -11.79
N ARG A 176 30.12 10.70 -11.24
CA ARG A 176 28.70 10.46 -11.58
C ARG A 176 27.77 11.52 -11.02
N THR A 177 28.05 12.01 -9.82
CA THR A 177 27.30 13.09 -9.18
C THR A 177 27.31 14.34 -10.04
N GLU A 178 28.47 14.73 -10.59
CA GLU A 178 28.60 15.90 -11.45
C GLU A 178 27.76 15.79 -12.74
N VAL A 179 27.62 14.58 -13.30
CA VAL A 179 26.80 14.34 -14.50
C VAL A 179 25.30 14.34 -14.18
N TRP A 180 24.90 13.70 -13.08
CA TRP A 180 23.48 13.44 -12.79
C TRP A 180 22.78 14.53 -11.98
N LEU A 181 23.53 15.35 -11.24
CA LEU A 181 22.98 16.47 -10.47
C LEU A 181 22.17 17.45 -11.34
N PRO A 182 22.66 17.96 -12.49
CA PRO A 182 21.86 18.85 -13.33
C PRO A 182 20.64 18.12 -13.92
N LEU A 183 20.78 16.85 -14.31
CA LEU A 183 19.69 16.07 -14.91
C LEU A 183 18.52 15.93 -13.93
N VAL A 184 18.79 15.59 -12.68
CA VAL A 184 17.76 15.44 -11.62
C VAL A 184 16.98 16.73 -11.40
N GLN A 185 17.60 17.90 -11.59
CA GLN A 185 16.96 19.20 -11.41
C GLN A 185 16.14 19.65 -12.63
N THR A 186 16.46 19.16 -13.83
CA THR A 186 15.86 19.66 -15.08
C THR A 186 14.94 18.66 -15.79
N GLU A 187 15.16 17.36 -15.60
CA GLU A 187 14.46 16.30 -16.33
C GLU A 187 13.30 15.71 -15.54
N THR A 188 12.33 15.15 -16.27
CA THR A 188 11.21 14.44 -15.64
C THR A 188 11.66 13.08 -15.10
N PRO A 189 10.98 12.53 -14.07
CA PRO A 189 11.33 11.24 -13.47
C PRO A 189 11.43 10.11 -14.49
N ARG A 190 10.50 10.07 -15.46
CA ARG A 190 10.52 9.09 -16.55
C ARG A 190 11.83 9.13 -17.33
N LYS A 191 12.26 10.33 -17.76
CA LYS A 191 13.48 10.50 -18.54
C LYS A 191 14.73 10.17 -17.74
N LEU A 192 14.74 10.48 -16.44
CA LEU A 192 15.83 10.10 -15.55
C LEU A 192 16.02 8.59 -15.53
N VAL A 193 14.93 7.83 -15.41
CA VAL A 193 15.00 6.35 -15.43
C VAL A 193 15.37 5.83 -16.82
N GLU A 194 14.84 6.42 -17.90
CA GLU A 194 15.22 6.06 -19.29
C GLU A 194 16.74 6.22 -19.52
N GLN A 195 17.29 7.38 -19.16
CA GLN A 195 18.74 7.63 -19.28
C GLN A 195 19.56 6.69 -18.39
N TRP A 196 19.02 6.33 -17.22
CA TRP A 196 19.68 5.40 -16.30
C TRP A 196 19.76 4.01 -16.92
N GLU A 197 18.67 3.54 -17.51
CA GLU A 197 18.60 2.25 -18.21
C GLU A 197 19.54 2.21 -19.42
N GLU A 198 19.63 3.30 -20.18
CA GLU A 198 20.55 3.40 -21.33
C GLU A 198 22.01 3.33 -20.90
N GLN A 199 22.37 3.97 -19.78
CA GLN A 199 23.76 4.05 -19.33
C GLN A 199 24.21 2.82 -18.54
N TYR A 200 23.34 2.25 -17.70
CA TYR A 200 23.71 1.21 -16.73
C TYR A 200 23.02 -0.14 -16.99
N GLY A 201 22.19 -0.23 -18.01
CA GLY A 201 21.44 -1.42 -18.38
C GLY A 201 20.01 -1.41 -17.84
N THR A 202 19.12 -2.08 -18.57
CA THR A 202 17.72 -2.23 -18.20
C THR A 202 17.48 -3.54 -17.45
N SER A 203 16.44 -3.54 -16.61
CA SER A 203 15.94 -4.74 -15.94
C SER A 203 14.41 -4.66 -15.86
N PRO A 204 13.70 -5.79 -15.69
CA PRO A 204 12.25 -5.76 -15.48
C PRO A 204 11.82 -4.87 -14.30
N ALA A 205 12.70 -4.70 -13.31
CA ALA A 205 12.47 -3.84 -12.16
C ALA A 205 12.66 -2.35 -12.50
N LEU A 206 13.69 -1.99 -13.26
CA LEU A 206 13.89 -0.62 -13.76
C LEU A 206 12.83 -0.23 -14.78
N GLU A 207 12.39 -1.16 -15.63
CA GLU A 207 11.25 -0.92 -16.51
C GLU A 207 9.99 -0.63 -15.70
N ARG A 208 9.78 -1.31 -14.56
CA ARG A 208 8.68 -1.00 -13.64
C ARG A 208 8.81 0.40 -13.06
N LEU A 209 9.99 0.77 -12.56
CA LEU A 209 10.25 2.12 -12.08
C LEU A 209 9.98 3.18 -13.16
N ARG A 210 10.45 2.98 -14.40
CA ARG A 210 10.16 3.88 -15.53
C ARG A 210 8.67 4.00 -15.79
N ASN A 211 7.98 2.85 -15.76
CA ASN A 211 6.53 2.70 -15.88
C ASN A 211 5.78 3.65 -14.95
N THR A 212 6.17 3.55 -13.71
CA THR A 212 5.68 4.33 -12.59
C THR A 212 6.01 5.82 -12.70
N ALA A 213 7.25 6.14 -13.09
CA ALA A 213 7.76 7.50 -13.17
C ALA A 213 7.05 8.39 -14.20
N VAL A 214 6.25 7.81 -15.12
CA VAL A 214 5.44 8.55 -16.10
C VAL A 214 4.41 9.48 -15.45
N PHE A 215 3.97 9.15 -14.24
CA PHE A 215 2.82 9.80 -13.59
C PHE A 215 3.21 10.90 -12.60
N HIS A 216 4.50 11.21 -12.53
CA HIS A 216 5.06 12.19 -11.61
C HIS A 216 5.76 13.29 -12.37
N GLU A 217 5.55 14.52 -11.91
CA GLU A 217 6.06 15.72 -12.57
C GLU A 217 7.54 15.93 -12.25
N ASP A 218 7.97 15.54 -11.04
CA ASP A 218 9.32 15.72 -10.52
C ASP A 218 9.78 14.53 -9.64
N PHE A 219 11.06 14.50 -9.28
CA PHE A 219 11.62 13.37 -8.53
C PHE A 219 11.06 13.30 -7.10
N ASP A 220 10.78 14.43 -6.45
CA ASP A 220 10.23 14.47 -5.10
C ASP A 220 8.82 13.86 -5.04
N SER A 221 7.96 14.16 -6.02
CA SER A 221 6.62 13.56 -6.13
C SER A 221 6.67 12.04 -6.38
N LEU A 222 7.59 11.58 -7.24
CA LEU A 222 7.85 10.14 -7.43
C LEU A 222 8.32 9.50 -6.13
N TRP A 223 9.30 10.12 -5.46
CA TRP A 223 9.88 9.60 -4.22
C TRP A 223 8.81 9.49 -3.12
N ASP A 224 8.01 10.53 -2.91
CA ASP A 224 6.93 10.54 -1.94
C ASP A 224 5.87 9.49 -2.29
N ALA A 225 5.51 9.33 -3.57
CA ALA A 225 4.56 8.31 -3.98
C ALA A 225 5.06 6.87 -3.74
N LEU A 226 6.35 6.63 -3.98
CA LEU A 226 7.01 5.35 -3.73
C LEU A 226 7.15 5.05 -2.23
N VAL A 227 7.53 6.05 -1.43
CA VAL A 227 7.72 5.91 0.02
C VAL A 227 6.38 5.85 0.78
N LEU A 228 5.37 6.58 0.30
CA LEU A 228 4.01 6.58 0.90
C LEU A 228 3.10 5.49 0.32
N GLY A 229 3.57 4.72 -0.67
CA GLY A 229 2.87 3.58 -1.27
C GLY A 229 1.60 3.96 -2.03
N GLN A 230 1.61 5.04 -2.80
CA GLN A 230 0.43 5.55 -3.52
C GLN A 230 0.15 4.90 -4.88
N GLU A 231 0.99 3.98 -5.38
CA GLU A 231 1.03 3.66 -6.81
C GLU A 231 0.49 2.29 -7.23
N ALA A 232 -0.57 1.80 -6.61
CA ALA A 232 -1.22 0.60 -7.14
C ALA A 232 -2.03 0.85 -8.44
N ASP A 233 -1.97 2.05 -9.03
CA ASP A 233 -2.87 2.45 -10.11
C ASP A 233 -2.36 2.17 -11.54
N LEU A 234 -1.13 1.66 -11.73
CA LEU A 234 -0.46 1.85 -13.04
C LEU A 234 -0.05 0.63 -13.84
N ARG A 235 -0.18 -0.62 -13.36
CA ARG A 235 0.13 -1.78 -14.22
C ARG A 235 -0.85 -2.94 -14.10
N ARG A 236 -1.90 -2.85 -14.93
CA ARG A 236 -2.49 -4.01 -15.61
C ARG A 236 -1.77 -4.19 -16.95
N ALA A 237 -0.81 -5.11 -17.01
CA ALA A 237 -0.47 -5.93 -18.18
C ALA A 237 0.71 -6.86 -17.85
N SER A 238 0.60 -8.12 -18.29
CA SER A 238 1.60 -9.20 -18.25
C SER A 238 1.83 -9.94 -16.92
N GLY A 239 1.50 -11.24 -16.92
CA GLY A 239 2.04 -12.23 -15.98
C GLY A 239 1.11 -12.71 -14.85
N LYS A 240 0.03 -13.43 -15.17
CA LYS A 240 -0.73 -14.20 -14.17
C LYS A 240 0.15 -15.30 -13.55
N HIS A 241 0.64 -15.10 -12.33
CA HIS A 241 0.89 -16.21 -11.40
C HIS A 241 0.01 -15.99 -10.17
N TRP A 242 -1.14 -16.66 -10.17
CA TRP A 242 -2.01 -16.74 -9.01
C TRP A 242 -1.34 -17.70 -8.04
N ALA A 243 -0.79 -17.21 -6.93
CA ALA A 243 -0.53 -18.07 -5.78
C ALA A 243 -1.89 -18.63 -5.33
N SER A 244 -2.24 -19.81 -5.81
CA SER A 244 -3.51 -20.47 -5.54
C SER A 244 -3.49 -20.96 -4.09
N GLY A 245 -4.08 -20.18 -3.17
CA GLY A 245 -4.25 -20.59 -1.77
C GLY A 245 -3.98 -19.53 -0.71
N ALA A 246 -3.84 -18.25 -1.06
CA ALA A 246 -3.58 -17.18 -0.09
C ALA A 246 -4.62 -16.04 -0.18
N VAL A 247 -4.89 -15.40 0.97
CA VAL A 247 -5.68 -14.18 1.09
C VAL A 247 -4.97 -13.03 0.38
N ARG A 248 -5.68 -12.23 -0.38
CA ARG A 248 -5.08 -11.10 -1.11
C ARG A 248 -5.18 -9.81 -0.32
N LEU A 249 -4.06 -9.21 0.02
CA LEU A 249 -3.98 -7.88 0.63
C LEU A 249 -3.63 -6.87 -0.45
N MET A 250 -4.44 -5.84 -0.69
CA MET A 250 -4.13 -4.83 -1.72
C MET A 250 -4.78 -3.49 -1.40
N THR A 251 -4.38 -2.44 -2.10
CA THR A 251 -5.05 -1.14 -1.98
C THR A 251 -6.30 -1.09 -2.88
N LEU A 252 -7.19 -0.13 -2.59
CA LEU A 252 -8.39 0.18 -3.38
C LEU A 252 -8.08 0.36 -4.88
N HIS A 253 -7.00 1.07 -5.19
CA HIS A 253 -6.48 1.28 -6.54
C HIS A 253 -6.08 -0.06 -7.20
N GLY A 254 -5.29 -0.88 -6.50
CA GLY A 254 -4.83 -2.18 -6.98
C GLY A 254 -5.96 -3.18 -7.23
N ALA A 255 -7.12 -3.00 -6.60
CA ALA A 255 -8.29 -3.84 -6.78
C ALA A 255 -9.13 -3.51 -8.02
N LYS A 256 -8.84 -2.40 -8.72
CA LYS A 256 -9.64 -1.95 -9.88
C LYS A 256 -9.70 -3.04 -10.95
N GLY A 257 -10.92 -3.47 -11.30
CA GLY A 257 -11.16 -4.51 -12.31
C GLY A 257 -10.95 -5.95 -11.83
N LEU A 258 -10.66 -6.15 -10.54
CA LEU A 258 -10.69 -7.46 -9.88
C LEU A 258 -11.99 -7.62 -9.11
N GLU A 259 -12.41 -8.85 -8.84
CA GLU A 259 -13.58 -9.14 -8.04
C GLU A 259 -13.33 -10.40 -7.22
N PHE A 260 -13.85 -10.42 -5.99
CA PHE A 260 -13.65 -11.50 -5.04
C PHE A 260 -14.99 -11.94 -4.43
N PRO A 261 -15.18 -13.24 -4.14
CA PRO A 261 -16.34 -13.70 -3.40
C PRO A 261 -16.54 -12.96 -2.08
N ALA A 262 -15.48 -12.83 -1.26
CA ALA A 262 -15.51 -12.10 0.00
C ALA A 262 -14.48 -10.96 0.02
N VAL A 263 -14.91 -9.77 0.46
CA VAL A 263 -14.05 -8.59 0.57
C VAL A 263 -14.17 -7.96 1.95
N PHE A 264 -13.01 -7.70 2.56
CA PHE A 264 -12.86 -6.81 3.69
C PHE A 264 -12.40 -5.44 3.19
N LEU A 265 -13.11 -4.38 3.57
CA LEU A 265 -12.69 -3.00 3.32
C LEU A 265 -12.24 -2.38 4.64
N ALA A 266 -10.93 -2.33 4.84
CA ALA A 266 -10.29 -2.03 6.11
C ALA A 266 -9.82 -0.57 6.22
N GLY A 267 -9.71 -0.09 7.45
CA GLY A 267 -9.16 1.22 7.77
C GLY A 267 -10.05 2.38 7.28
N LEU A 268 -11.38 2.20 7.34
CA LEU A 268 -12.36 3.21 6.93
C LEU A 268 -12.55 4.28 8.01
N SER A 269 -11.47 4.97 8.31
CA SER A 269 -11.39 5.95 9.39
C SER A 269 -11.21 7.38 8.87
N ALA A 270 -11.52 8.37 9.72
CA ALA A 270 -11.28 9.78 9.43
C ALA A 270 -9.80 10.03 9.09
N GLY A 271 -9.54 10.86 8.07
CA GLY A 271 -8.20 11.13 7.53
C GLY A 271 -7.56 9.99 6.72
N ALA A 272 -8.04 8.75 6.86
CA ALA A 272 -7.60 7.61 6.05
C ALA A 272 -8.47 7.39 4.82
N MET A 273 -9.76 7.70 4.90
CA MET A 273 -10.71 7.63 3.79
C MET A 273 -11.80 8.69 4.01
N PRO A 274 -11.85 9.82 3.29
CA PRO A 274 -10.87 10.31 2.32
C PRO A 274 -9.44 10.41 2.89
N LEU A 275 -8.43 10.16 2.05
CA LEU A 275 -7.04 10.36 2.45
C LEU A 275 -6.72 11.85 2.53
N GLU A 276 -6.41 12.34 3.74
CA GLU A 276 -5.96 13.71 3.98
C GLU A 276 -4.43 13.78 4.02
N SER A 277 -3.84 14.82 3.42
CA SER A 277 -2.39 15.06 3.43
C SER A 277 -2.07 16.50 3.83
N PRO A 278 -0.96 16.77 4.55
CA PRO A 278 -0.58 18.13 4.92
C PRO A 278 -0.48 19.04 3.69
N GLY A 279 -1.24 20.15 3.70
CA GLY A 279 -1.21 21.15 2.62
C GLY A 279 -1.99 20.79 1.35
N ARG A 280 -2.55 19.58 1.23
CA ARG A 280 -3.37 19.17 0.08
C ARG A 280 -4.71 18.60 0.56
N PRO A 281 -5.82 19.34 0.41
CA PRO A 281 -7.13 18.83 0.79
C PRO A 281 -7.50 17.61 -0.06
N ALA A 282 -8.17 16.64 0.56
CA ALA A 282 -8.63 15.44 -0.14
C ALA A 282 -9.69 15.81 -1.20
N ASP A 283 -9.55 15.29 -2.42
CA ASP A 283 -10.62 15.34 -3.40
C ASP A 283 -11.70 14.33 -2.96
N ALA A 284 -12.71 14.83 -2.25
CA ALA A 284 -13.78 14.00 -1.70
C ALA A 284 -14.55 13.25 -2.79
N GLU A 285 -14.65 13.79 -4.01
CA GLU A 285 -15.35 13.13 -5.10
C GLU A 285 -14.55 11.96 -5.67
N GLU A 286 -13.25 12.15 -5.89
CA GLU A 286 -12.35 11.07 -6.31
C GLU A 286 -12.24 9.98 -5.25
N GLU A 287 -12.05 10.37 -3.99
CA GLU A 287 -11.98 9.42 -2.88
C GLU A 287 -13.31 8.65 -2.73
N ARG A 288 -14.46 9.27 -3.00
CA ARG A 288 -15.74 8.56 -3.04
C ARG A 288 -15.83 7.58 -4.21
N ARG A 289 -15.29 7.93 -5.38
CA ARG A 289 -15.19 7.01 -6.52
C ARG A 289 -14.36 5.78 -6.14
N LEU A 290 -13.23 5.99 -5.46
CA LEU A 290 -12.37 4.90 -4.96
C LEU A 290 -13.08 4.02 -3.92
N PHE A 291 -13.76 4.63 -2.96
CA PHE A 291 -14.56 3.90 -1.98
C PHE A 291 -15.63 3.05 -2.67
N PHE A 292 -16.35 3.61 -3.65
CA PHE A 292 -17.34 2.88 -4.45
C PHE A 292 -16.72 1.73 -5.27
N VAL A 293 -15.51 1.92 -5.82
CA VAL A 293 -14.76 0.83 -6.46
C VAL A 293 -14.55 -0.30 -5.45
N GLY A 294 -14.10 0.00 -4.24
CA GLY A 294 -13.94 -0.98 -3.14
C GLY A 294 -15.23 -1.76 -2.84
N LEU A 295 -16.35 -1.06 -2.65
CA LEU A 295 -17.66 -1.67 -2.39
C LEU A 295 -18.09 -2.64 -3.51
N THR A 296 -17.76 -2.31 -4.77
CA THR A 296 -18.14 -3.12 -5.94
C THR A 296 -17.15 -4.23 -6.27
N ARG A 297 -16.10 -4.45 -5.47
CA ARG A 297 -15.20 -5.61 -5.65
C ARG A 297 -15.77 -6.89 -5.05
N ALA A 298 -16.70 -6.77 -4.11
CA ALA A 298 -17.35 -7.89 -3.44
C ALA A 298 -18.46 -8.49 -4.31
N ARG A 299 -18.47 -9.82 -4.45
CA ARG A 299 -19.55 -10.53 -5.16
C ARG A 299 -20.61 -11.09 -4.23
N GLU A 300 -20.21 -11.65 -3.10
CA GLU A 300 -21.11 -12.37 -2.19
C GLU A 300 -21.13 -11.76 -0.80
N GLU A 301 -19.97 -11.43 -0.23
CA GLU A 301 -19.85 -10.92 1.14
C GLU A 301 -18.95 -9.70 1.21
N LEU A 302 -19.42 -8.65 1.88
CA LEU A 302 -18.70 -7.40 2.10
C LEU A 302 -18.71 -7.06 3.59
N ILE A 303 -17.52 -6.93 4.16
CA ILE A 303 -17.31 -6.52 5.55
C ILE A 303 -16.49 -5.24 5.55
N LEU A 304 -17.04 -4.19 6.14
CA LEU A 304 -16.42 -2.89 6.30
C LEU A 304 -15.86 -2.83 7.72
N THR A 305 -14.61 -2.39 7.88
CA THR A 305 -14.01 -2.20 9.21
C THR A 305 -13.47 -0.78 9.37
N ALA A 306 -13.62 -0.24 10.58
CA ALA A 306 -13.16 1.10 10.93
C ALA A 306 -12.68 1.16 12.38
N ALA A 307 -11.65 1.98 12.63
CA ALA A 307 -11.10 2.20 13.96
C ALA A 307 -10.35 3.53 14.09
N PRO A 308 -10.45 4.26 15.22
CA PRO A 308 -11.61 4.41 16.10
C PRO A 308 -12.64 5.43 15.56
N GLU A 309 -12.17 6.42 14.78
CA GLU A 309 -13.01 7.49 14.23
C GLU A 309 -13.51 7.14 12.84
N PHE A 310 -14.83 7.11 12.64
CA PHE A 310 -15.41 6.72 11.36
C PHE A 310 -15.09 7.70 10.23
N SER A 311 -14.79 7.13 9.05
CA SER A 311 -14.86 7.86 7.78
C SER A 311 -16.23 8.54 7.60
N PRO A 312 -16.28 9.78 7.06
CA PRO A 312 -17.54 10.44 6.74
C PRO A 312 -18.38 9.63 5.74
N PHE A 313 -17.75 8.87 4.83
CA PHE A 313 -18.43 8.05 3.83
C PHE A 313 -19.27 6.92 4.45
N LEU A 314 -18.95 6.47 5.66
CA LEU A 314 -19.73 5.43 6.36
C LEU A 314 -21.08 5.93 6.88
N ARG A 315 -21.28 7.25 6.99
CA ARG A 315 -22.56 7.85 7.36
C ARG A 315 -23.57 7.85 6.21
N GLU A 316 -23.07 7.71 4.98
CA GLU A 316 -23.88 7.70 3.76
C GLU A 316 -24.33 6.30 3.35
N LEU A 317 -23.92 5.27 4.11
CA LEU A 317 -24.35 3.89 3.89
C LEU A 317 -25.83 3.71 4.29
N PRO A 318 -26.56 2.84 3.58
CA PRO A 318 -27.97 2.60 3.86
C PRO A 318 -28.18 1.89 5.21
N GLU A 319 -29.37 2.01 5.78
CA GLU A 319 -29.75 1.35 7.04
C GLU A 319 -29.72 -0.18 6.97
N THR A 320 -29.70 -0.75 5.77
CA THR A 320 -29.58 -2.20 5.55
C THR A 320 -28.20 -2.76 5.94
N VAL A 321 -27.21 -1.90 6.21
CA VAL A 321 -25.88 -2.31 6.70
C VAL A 321 -25.97 -2.67 8.19
N VAL A 322 -25.60 -3.90 8.54
CA VAL A 322 -25.58 -4.39 9.92
C VAL A 322 -24.36 -3.82 10.63
N ARG A 323 -24.57 -3.10 11.74
CA ARG A 323 -23.50 -2.47 12.52
C ARG A 323 -23.13 -3.31 13.74
N GLU A 324 -21.84 -3.60 13.89
CA GLU A 324 -21.27 -4.43 14.95
C GLU A 324 -20.10 -3.70 15.63
N THR A 325 -19.82 -4.03 16.89
CA THR A 325 -18.66 -3.50 17.63
C THR A 325 -17.82 -4.66 18.13
N THR A 326 -16.50 -4.62 17.92
CA THR A 326 -15.59 -5.62 18.45
C THR A 326 -15.62 -5.58 19.97
N GLY A 327 -15.89 -6.71 20.63
CA GLY A 327 -15.83 -6.82 22.11
C GLY A 327 -17.18 -6.98 22.83
N ARG A 328 -18.34 -6.80 22.17
CA ARG A 328 -19.61 -7.31 22.72
C ARG A 328 -19.78 -8.76 22.31
N ARG A 329 -19.31 -9.69 23.16
CA ARG A 329 -19.94 -11.01 23.26
C ARG A 329 -21.44 -10.74 23.41
N ARG A 330 -22.28 -11.39 22.57
CA ARG A 330 -23.69 -11.55 22.93
C ARG A 330 -23.69 -12.12 24.35
N GLU A 331 -24.23 -11.39 25.32
CA GLU A 331 -24.54 -11.98 26.61
C GLU A 331 -25.39 -13.20 26.27
N ALA A 332 -24.82 -14.39 26.48
CA ALA A 332 -25.60 -15.60 26.42
C ALA A 332 -26.72 -15.39 27.44
N GLU A 333 -27.97 -15.35 26.97
CA GLU A 333 -29.12 -15.43 27.84
C GLU A 333 -28.92 -16.67 28.68
N GLN A 334 -28.48 -16.44 29.91
CA GLN A 334 -28.31 -17.47 30.91
C GLN A 334 -29.73 -17.92 31.24
N LEU A 335 -30.21 -18.93 30.50
CA LEU A 335 -31.40 -19.68 30.83
C LEU A 335 -31.22 -20.15 32.27
N ARG A 336 -31.85 -19.44 33.21
CA ARG A 336 -31.99 -19.87 34.59
C ARG A 336 -32.89 -21.09 34.57
N LEU A 337 -32.28 -22.26 34.42
CA LEU A 337 -32.83 -23.49 34.96
C LEU A 337 -32.61 -23.42 36.47
N PHE A 338 -33.61 -22.94 37.20
CA PHE A 338 -34.09 -23.43 38.49
C PHE A 338 -35.44 -22.80 38.79
#